data_AF-F4RUF2-F1
#
_entry.id   AF-F4RUF2-F1
#
_cell.length_a   1.000
_cell.length_b   1.000
_cell.length_c   1.000
_cell.angle_alpha   90.00
_cell.angle_beta   90.00
_cell.angle_gamma   90.00
#
_symmetry.space_group_name_H-M   'P 1'
#
loop_
_entity.id
_entity.type
_entity.pdbx_description
1 polymer ?
#
loop_
_entity_poly.entity_id
_entity_poly.type
_entity_poly.pdbx_seq_one_letter_code
_entity_poly.pdbx_strand_id
1 'polypeptide(L)'
;MSAKSLTANHTPITRNERIRLRMLEREKSEASPLQIPDEALPQVKQGLDQCFYCGLFGHRFRACSQYLDYLPRYGAHPMHWRLLENGSFYEITAIWPSTLDAELGQPWSWSLNRLEGRNDEHLAASSVTSDEVFYDAFESIPTAATNNTLKALSRSESFDDADGEGRSNVFGQPSVQMTSSSMVPKLASPTIEQGKIKEAAAQADLGAED
;
A
#
# COMPACT_ATOMS: atom_id res chain seq x y z
N MET A 1 44.62 -33.56 5.59
CA MET A 1 43.98 -32.40 6.24
C MET A 1 42.48 -32.70 6.30
N SER A 2 41.94 -32.97 7.50
CA SER A 2 40.57 -33.47 7.67
C SER A 2 39.62 -32.30 7.93
N ALA A 3 38.71 -32.02 6.98
CA ALA A 3 37.70 -30.98 7.13
C ALA A 3 36.64 -31.44 8.14
N LYS A 4 36.64 -30.83 9.33
CA LYS A 4 35.58 -31.03 10.31
C LYS A 4 34.31 -30.34 9.80
N SER A 5 33.35 -31.14 9.35
CA SER A 5 32.01 -30.66 9.00
C SER A 5 31.31 -30.14 10.26
N LEU A 6 31.11 -28.83 10.34
CA LEU A 6 30.30 -28.18 11.36
C LEU A 6 28.83 -28.31 10.95
N THR A 7 28.19 -29.42 11.30
CA THR A 7 26.74 -29.54 11.21
C THR A 7 26.12 -28.70 12.33
N ALA A 8 25.69 -27.49 12.02
CA ALA A 8 24.94 -26.66 12.95
C ALA A 8 23.62 -27.40 13.30
N ASN A 9 23.40 -27.63 14.59
CA ASN A 9 22.15 -28.20 15.10
C ASN A 9 21.04 -27.16 14.92
N HIS A 10 20.37 -27.18 13.76
CA HIS A 10 19.17 -26.40 13.52
C HIS A 10 18.00 -27.02 14.30
N THR A 11 17.73 -26.50 15.49
CA THR A 11 16.49 -26.82 16.20
C THR A 11 15.32 -26.26 15.41
N PRO A 12 14.34 -27.08 14.99
CA PRO A 12 13.21 -26.60 14.22
C PRO A 12 12.35 -25.66 15.07
N ILE A 13 12.12 -24.45 14.57
CA ILE A 13 11.27 -23.45 15.22
C ILE A 13 9.81 -23.87 15.07
N THR A 14 9.06 -23.92 16.17
CA THR A 14 7.63 -24.28 16.15
C THR A 14 6.81 -23.21 15.40
N ARG A 15 5.61 -23.58 14.95
CA ARG A 15 4.68 -22.63 14.31
C ARG A 15 4.35 -21.44 15.23
N ASN A 16 4.06 -21.71 16.50
CA ASN A 16 3.71 -20.67 17.47
C ASN A 16 4.87 -19.72 17.74
N GLU A 17 6.09 -20.27 17.80
CA GLU A 17 7.28 -19.44 17.96
C GLU A 17 7.52 -18.53 16.75
N ARG A 18 7.29 -19.02 15.52
CA ARG A 18 7.34 -18.17 14.31
C ARG A 18 6.31 -17.03 14.35
N ILE A 19 5.09 -17.31 14.81
CA ILE A 19 4.03 -16.28 14.94
C ILE A 19 4.46 -15.23 15.97
N ARG A 20 4.93 -15.67 17.15
CA ARG A 20 5.41 -14.80 18.23
C ARG A 20 6.54 -13.89 17.76
N LEU A 21 7.53 -14.45 17.07
CA LEU A 21 8.66 -13.68 16.54
C LEU A 21 8.20 -12.59 15.56
N ARG A 22 7.25 -12.89 14.67
CA ARG A 22 6.70 -11.89 13.74
C ARG A 22 5.92 -10.78 14.43
N MET A 23 5.19 -11.09 15.50
CA MET A 23 4.53 -10.07 16.32
C MET A 23 5.55 -9.16 16.99
N LEU A 24 6.59 -9.74 17.60
CA LEU A 24 7.67 -8.97 18.24
C LEU A 24 8.42 -8.07 17.24
N GLU A 25 8.66 -8.55 16.03
CA GLU A 25 9.27 -7.74 14.97
C GLU A 25 8.37 -6.56 14.55
N ARG A 26 7.06 -6.77 14.50
CA ARG A 26 6.11 -5.69 14.21
C ARG A 26 6.12 -4.65 15.32
N GLU A 27 5.95 -5.07 16.57
CA GLU A 27 5.98 -4.19 17.75
C GLU A 27 7.27 -3.37 17.81
N LYS A 28 8.42 -4.00 17.48
CA LYS A 28 9.71 -3.29 17.37
C LYS A 28 9.67 -2.21 16.30
N SER A 29 9.10 -2.47 15.13
CA SER A 29 8.98 -1.45 14.08
C SER A 29 8.04 -0.30 14.45
N GLU A 30 6.99 -0.58 15.23
CA GLU A 30 6.07 0.46 15.72
C GLU A 30 6.73 1.34 16.79
N ALA A 31 7.56 0.76 17.66
CA ALA A 31 8.33 1.50 18.65
C ALA A 31 9.52 2.27 18.04
N SER A 32 10.14 1.71 16.99
CA SER A 32 11.29 2.29 16.28
C SER A 32 11.08 2.07 14.77
N PRO A 33 10.49 3.06 14.07
CA PRO A 33 10.26 2.99 12.63
C PRO A 33 11.52 2.59 11.86
N LEU A 34 11.36 1.72 10.87
CA LEU A 34 12.47 1.21 10.08
C LEU A 34 12.92 2.24 9.04
N GLN A 35 14.23 2.36 8.82
CA GLN A 35 14.75 3.11 7.68
C GLN A 35 14.27 2.46 6.38
N ILE A 36 14.00 3.28 5.35
CA ILE A 36 13.62 2.77 4.03
C ILE A 36 14.88 2.17 3.38
N PRO A 37 14.94 0.85 3.15
CA PRO A 37 16.12 0.24 2.56
C PRO A 37 16.23 0.54 1.06
N ASP A 38 17.45 0.45 0.53
CA ASP A 38 17.73 0.66 -0.90
C ASP A 38 17.13 -0.44 -1.79
N GLU A 39 16.78 -1.60 -1.23
CA GLU A 39 16.11 -2.67 -1.97
C GLU A 39 14.59 -2.51 -2.03
N ALA A 40 14.01 -1.56 -1.28
CA ALA A 40 12.56 -1.36 -1.25
C ALA A 40 12.00 -1.03 -2.64
N LEU A 41 10.74 -1.44 -2.87
CA LEU A 41 10.04 -1.10 -4.09
C LEU A 41 10.02 0.43 -4.32
N PRO A 42 10.11 0.91 -5.57
CA PRO A 42 10.11 2.34 -5.87
C PRO A 42 8.96 3.13 -5.24
N GLN A 43 7.77 2.51 -5.14
CA GLN A 43 6.57 3.08 -4.54
C GLN A 43 6.74 3.36 -3.04
N VAL A 44 7.44 2.48 -2.32
CA VAL A 44 7.78 2.66 -0.90
C VAL A 44 8.74 3.83 -0.73
N LYS A 45 9.77 3.90 -1.57
CA LYS A 45 10.74 5.00 -1.58
C LYS A 45 10.09 6.35 -1.90
N GLN A 46 9.06 6.35 -2.74
CA GLN A 46 8.25 7.54 -3.04
C GLN A 46 7.27 7.91 -1.92
N GLY A 47 7.10 7.06 -0.91
CA GLY A 47 6.13 7.29 0.17
C GLY A 47 4.68 7.15 -0.28
N LEU A 48 4.39 6.35 -1.30
CA LEU A 48 3.01 6.05 -1.69
C LEU A 48 2.36 5.15 -0.65
N ASP A 49 1.11 5.43 -0.29
CA ASP A 49 0.36 4.58 0.65
C ASP A 49 0.13 3.19 0.03
N GLN A 50 0.39 2.13 0.79
CA GLN A 50 0.01 0.76 0.43
C GLN A 50 -1.28 0.38 1.14
N CYS A 51 -2.30 -0.02 0.38
CA CYS A 51 -3.60 -0.36 0.92
C CYS A 51 -3.55 -1.69 1.67
N PHE A 52 -3.94 -1.67 2.94
CA PHE A 52 -3.97 -2.89 3.76
C PHE A 52 -5.01 -3.93 3.31
N TYR A 53 -6.08 -3.48 2.63
CA TYR A 53 -7.14 -4.38 2.21
C TYR A 53 -6.79 -5.20 0.98
N CYS A 54 -6.22 -4.54 -0.03
CA CYS A 54 -5.97 -5.13 -1.34
C CYS A 54 -4.47 -5.29 -1.67
N GLY A 55 -3.57 -4.73 -0.84
CA GLY A 55 -2.12 -4.78 -1.03
C GLY A 55 -1.58 -3.81 -2.09
N LEU A 56 -2.43 -3.09 -2.82
CA LEU A 56 -2.03 -2.19 -3.91
C LEU A 56 -1.59 -0.82 -3.40
N PHE A 57 -0.66 -0.19 -4.12
CA PHE A 57 -0.21 1.18 -3.84
C PHE A 57 -1.18 2.24 -4.39
N GLY A 58 -1.14 3.43 -3.79
CA GLY A 58 -1.80 4.64 -4.29
C GLY A 58 -3.14 4.96 -3.63
N HIS A 59 -3.58 4.17 -2.64
CA HIS A 59 -4.78 4.47 -1.85
C HIS A 59 -4.71 3.82 -0.46
N ARG A 60 -5.51 4.35 0.47
CA ARG A 60 -5.69 3.81 1.83
C ARG A 60 -6.87 2.85 1.91
N PHE A 61 -6.97 2.10 3.01
CA PHE A 61 -8.03 1.12 3.26
C PHE A 61 -9.44 1.71 3.04
N ARG A 62 -9.74 2.88 3.61
CA ARG A 62 -11.05 3.53 3.47
C ARG A 62 -11.40 3.95 2.03
N ALA A 63 -10.41 4.10 1.17
CA ALA A 63 -10.57 4.43 -0.25
C ALA A 63 -10.47 3.20 -1.16
N CYS A 64 -10.36 1.98 -0.59
CA CYS A 64 -10.24 0.76 -1.37
C CYS A 64 -11.59 0.37 -1.96
N SER A 65 -11.69 0.30 -3.28
CA SER A 65 -12.92 -0.15 -3.96
C SER A 65 -13.34 -1.55 -3.50
N GLN A 66 -12.39 -2.47 -3.33
CA GLN A 66 -12.69 -3.82 -2.86
C GLN A 66 -13.31 -3.84 -1.46
N TYR A 67 -12.86 -2.95 -0.56
CA TYR A 67 -13.46 -2.82 0.76
C TYR A 67 -14.88 -2.22 0.67
N LEU A 68 -15.04 -1.16 -0.13
CA LEU A 68 -16.33 -0.49 -0.34
C LEU A 68 -17.38 -1.41 -1.00
N ASP A 69 -16.91 -2.31 -1.87
CA ASP A 69 -17.73 -3.30 -2.57
C ASP A 69 -17.94 -4.60 -1.73
N TYR A 70 -17.44 -4.63 -0.49
CA TYR A 70 -17.50 -5.78 0.42
C TYR A 70 -16.92 -7.09 -0.17
N LEU A 71 -15.92 -6.96 -1.05
CA LEU A 71 -15.20 -8.10 -1.63
C LEU A 71 -14.22 -8.70 -0.61
N PRO A 72 -13.76 -9.95 -0.77
CA PRO A 72 -12.78 -10.53 0.13
C PRO A 72 -11.49 -9.70 0.23
N ARG A 73 -10.85 -9.73 1.41
CA ARG A 73 -9.56 -9.08 1.66
C ARG A 73 -8.44 -9.87 0.97
N TYR A 74 -7.58 -9.18 0.23
CA TYR A 74 -6.44 -9.79 -0.48
C TYR A 74 -5.06 -9.36 0.05
N GLY A 75 -5.00 -8.31 0.86
CA GLY A 75 -3.77 -7.79 1.44
C GLY A 75 -3.11 -8.75 2.44
N ALA A 76 -1.80 -8.62 2.61
CA ALA A 76 -1.03 -9.49 3.51
C ALA A 76 -1.46 -9.37 4.97
N HIS A 77 -1.38 -10.45 5.72
CA HIS A 77 -1.79 -10.51 7.13
C HIS A 77 -1.14 -9.38 7.98
N PRO A 78 -1.82 -8.79 8.99
CA PRO A 78 -1.29 -7.67 9.78
C PRO A 78 0.13 -7.83 10.32
N MET A 79 0.51 -9.06 10.69
CA MET A 79 1.86 -9.39 11.15
C MET A 79 2.97 -9.18 10.12
N HIS A 80 2.62 -9.00 8.85
CA HIS A 80 3.56 -8.78 7.74
C HIS A 80 3.74 -7.30 7.42
N TRP A 81 3.18 -6.40 8.20
CA TRP A 81 3.33 -4.97 8.01
C TRP A 81 4.36 -4.40 8.98
N ARG A 82 5.15 -3.43 8.52
CA ARG A 82 6.16 -2.72 9.31
C ARG A 82 5.99 -1.22 9.12
N LEU A 83 6.19 -0.46 10.19
CA LEU A 83 6.20 1.01 10.14
C LEU A 83 7.58 1.48 9.69
N LEU A 84 7.63 2.43 8.76
CA LEU A 84 8.87 3.02 8.25
C LEU A 84 9.02 4.47 8.71
N GLU A 85 10.22 5.02 8.60
CA GLU A 85 10.58 6.40 9.01
C GLU A 85 9.72 7.49 8.33
N ASN A 86 9.12 7.20 7.17
CA ASN A 86 8.16 8.10 6.53
C ASN A 86 6.77 8.11 7.20
N GLY A 87 6.61 7.37 8.30
CA GLY A 87 5.36 7.27 9.04
C GLY A 87 4.31 6.39 8.36
N SER A 88 4.66 5.61 7.35
CA SER A 88 3.72 4.75 6.64
C SER A 88 4.01 3.28 6.90
N PHE A 89 2.96 2.47 6.93
CA PHE A 89 3.05 1.02 7.06
C PHE A 89 3.14 0.37 5.67
N TYR A 90 4.07 -0.57 5.52
CA TYR A 90 4.25 -1.35 4.30
C TYR A 90 4.34 -2.84 4.59
N GLU A 91 3.92 -3.64 3.62
CA GLU A 91 4.14 -5.09 3.63
C GLU A 91 5.65 -5.39 3.56
N ILE A 92 6.13 -6.38 4.32
CA ILE A 92 7.53 -6.85 4.34
C ILE A 92 8.04 -7.14 2.92
N THR A 93 7.21 -7.69 2.04
CA THR A 93 7.57 -8.00 0.64
C THR A 93 7.72 -6.75 -0.23
N ALA A 94 7.15 -5.61 0.17
CA ALA A 94 7.40 -4.33 -0.48
C ALA A 94 8.69 -3.65 0.02
N ILE A 95 9.08 -3.93 1.26
CA ILE A 95 10.29 -3.39 1.91
C ILE A 95 11.53 -4.18 1.46
N TRP A 96 11.44 -5.50 1.47
CA TRP A 96 12.47 -6.43 1.03
C TRP A 96 11.91 -7.38 -0.02
N PRO A 97 11.70 -6.90 -1.26
CA PRO A 97 11.20 -7.73 -2.35
C PRO A 97 12.14 -8.90 -2.60
N SER A 98 11.57 -10.07 -2.91
CA SER A 98 12.38 -11.14 -3.48
C SER A 98 12.89 -10.71 -4.86
N THR A 99 13.92 -11.36 -5.39
CA THR A 99 14.46 -11.05 -6.72
C THR A 99 13.36 -11.05 -7.79
N LEU A 100 12.40 -11.96 -7.67
CA LEU A 100 11.25 -12.06 -8.56
C LEU A 100 10.31 -10.85 -8.45
N ASP A 101 10.08 -10.35 -7.24
CA ASP A 101 9.22 -9.19 -6.99
C ASP A 101 9.84 -7.90 -7.52
N ALA A 102 11.16 -7.78 -7.36
CA ALA A 102 11.92 -6.66 -7.87
C ALA A 102 11.83 -6.60 -9.41
N GLU A 103 11.87 -7.74 -10.10
CA GLU A 103 11.73 -7.82 -11.56
C GLU A 103 10.32 -7.48 -12.04
N LEU A 104 9.28 -7.87 -11.30
CA LEU A 104 7.89 -7.65 -11.69
C LEU A 104 7.34 -6.27 -11.28
N GLY A 105 8.01 -5.56 -10.37
CA GLY A 105 7.58 -4.24 -9.89
C GLY A 105 6.26 -4.25 -9.12
N GLN A 106 5.81 -5.43 -8.69
CA GLN A 106 4.57 -5.67 -7.93
C GLN A 106 4.88 -6.79 -6.91
N PRO A 107 4.48 -6.67 -5.63
CA PRO A 107 4.67 -7.74 -4.67
C PRO A 107 3.79 -8.94 -5.04
N TRP A 108 4.40 -10.10 -5.33
CA TRP A 108 3.78 -11.42 -5.58
C TRP A 108 2.60 -11.82 -4.69
N SER A 109 2.42 -11.21 -3.51
CA SER A 109 1.29 -11.46 -2.61
C SER A 109 -0.08 -11.27 -3.29
N TRP A 110 -0.16 -10.43 -4.33
CA TRP A 110 -1.38 -10.24 -5.14
C TRP A 110 -1.76 -11.47 -5.98
N SER A 111 -0.78 -12.22 -6.49
CA SER A 111 -1.01 -13.32 -7.42
C SER A 111 -1.41 -14.62 -6.73
N LEU A 112 -0.75 -14.95 -5.62
CA LEU A 112 -1.00 -16.23 -4.94
C LEU A 112 -2.31 -16.25 -4.16
N ASN A 113 -2.65 -15.17 -3.44
CA ASN A 113 -3.90 -15.12 -2.67
C ASN A 113 -5.14 -15.14 -3.59
N ARG A 114 -5.01 -14.61 -4.82
CA ARG A 114 -6.08 -14.64 -5.81
C ARG A 114 -6.23 -15.99 -6.50
N LEU A 115 -5.13 -16.69 -6.75
CA LEU A 115 -5.13 -17.97 -7.46
C LEU A 115 -5.46 -19.16 -6.57
N GLU A 116 -5.08 -19.13 -5.29
CA GLU A 116 -5.22 -20.30 -4.42
C GLU A 116 -6.57 -20.40 -3.70
N GLY A 117 -7.45 -19.40 -3.79
CA GLY A 117 -8.77 -19.47 -3.14
C GLY A 117 -8.71 -19.94 -1.68
N ARG A 118 -7.67 -19.54 -0.95
CA ARG A 118 -7.46 -19.99 0.44
C ARG A 118 -8.54 -19.37 1.32
N ASN A 119 -9.53 -20.19 1.63
CA ASN A 119 -10.52 -19.97 2.66
C ASN A 119 -9.86 -20.04 4.06
N ASP A 120 -8.96 -19.12 4.38
CA ASP A 120 -8.45 -18.93 5.76
C ASP A 120 -9.51 -18.24 6.67
N GLU A 121 -10.81 -18.41 6.37
CA GLU A 121 -11.93 -17.90 7.19
C GLU A 121 -11.87 -18.41 8.63
N HIS A 122 -11.29 -19.59 8.85
CA HIS A 122 -11.22 -20.22 10.16
C HIS A 122 -10.23 -19.57 11.14
N LEU A 123 -9.30 -18.72 10.67
CA LEU A 123 -8.39 -17.95 11.52
C LEU A 123 -8.86 -16.51 11.76
N ALA A 124 -9.70 -15.96 10.87
CA ALA A 124 -10.20 -14.59 10.98
C ALA A 124 -11.22 -14.41 12.13
N ALA A 125 -11.98 -15.46 12.48
CA ALA A 125 -13.06 -15.34 13.46
C ALA A 125 -12.58 -15.13 14.92
N SER A 126 -11.32 -15.43 15.24
CA SER A 126 -10.78 -15.27 16.61
C SER A 126 -9.93 -14.00 16.81
N SER A 127 -9.69 -13.18 15.79
CA SER A 127 -8.84 -11.98 15.89
C SER A 127 -9.54 -10.66 15.51
N VAL A 128 -10.87 -10.68 15.31
CA VAL A 128 -11.64 -9.52 14.83
C VAL A 128 -11.37 -8.25 15.66
N THR A 129 -11.16 -8.39 16.98
CA THR A 129 -10.87 -7.25 17.87
C THR A 129 -9.44 -6.70 17.73
N SER A 130 -8.48 -7.51 17.30
CA SER A 130 -7.10 -7.08 17.03
C SER A 130 -6.99 -6.34 15.69
N ASP A 131 -7.83 -6.70 14.73
CA ASP A 131 -7.75 -6.12 13.39
C ASP A 131 -8.38 -4.72 13.36
N GLU A 132 -9.53 -4.49 14.00
CA GLU A 132 -10.13 -3.14 14.09
C GLU A 132 -9.22 -2.12 14.78
N VAL A 133 -8.61 -2.49 15.90
CA VAL A 133 -7.64 -1.63 16.60
C VAL A 133 -6.43 -1.32 15.71
N PHE A 134 -5.99 -2.30 14.92
CA PHE A 134 -4.93 -2.07 13.94
C PHE A 134 -5.38 -1.12 12.82
N TYR A 135 -6.60 -1.26 12.28
CA TYR A 135 -7.12 -0.38 11.24
C TYR A 135 -7.24 1.06 11.73
N ASP A 136 -7.72 1.26 12.96
CA ASP A 136 -7.81 2.58 13.55
C ASP A 136 -6.42 3.18 13.79
N ALA A 137 -5.46 2.40 14.29
CA ALA A 137 -4.08 2.84 14.43
C ALA A 137 -3.47 3.21 13.06
N PHE A 138 -3.66 2.38 12.04
CA PHE A 138 -3.17 2.60 10.68
C PHE A 138 -3.73 3.90 10.07
N GLU A 139 -5.01 4.18 10.27
CA GLU A 139 -5.66 5.41 9.78
C GLU A 139 -5.31 6.64 10.62
N SER A 140 -5.04 6.46 11.92
CA SER A 140 -4.70 7.57 12.82
C SER A 140 -3.34 8.18 12.52
N ILE A 141 -2.46 7.48 11.79
CA ILE A 141 -1.16 8.03 11.44
C ILE A 141 -1.35 9.12 10.38
N PRO A 142 -1.04 10.38 10.71
CA PRO A 142 -1.10 11.45 9.72
C PRO A 142 -0.12 11.10 8.61
N THR A 143 -0.60 11.04 7.36
CA THR A 143 0.28 11.00 6.19
C THR A 143 1.21 12.19 6.30
N ALA A 144 2.46 11.95 6.68
CA ALA A 144 3.50 12.95 6.67
C ALA A 144 3.82 13.27 5.21
N ALA A 145 3.02 14.17 4.64
CA ALA A 145 3.31 14.91 3.43
C ALA A 145 3.47 14.11 2.12
N THR A 146 2.36 13.60 1.58
CA THR A 146 2.28 13.32 0.14
C THR A 146 2.08 14.57 -0.73
N ASN A 147 1.94 15.78 -0.16
CA ASN A 147 1.68 16.98 -0.97
C ASN A 147 2.69 18.14 -0.87
N ASN A 148 3.72 18.11 -0.02
CA ASN A 148 4.64 19.27 0.11
C ASN A 148 6.16 18.95 0.10
N THR A 149 6.61 17.72 0.30
CA THR A 149 8.07 17.44 0.42
C THR A 149 8.79 17.35 -0.93
N LEU A 150 8.09 17.08 -2.04
CA LEU A 150 8.68 17.18 -3.38
C LEU A 150 8.74 18.61 -3.93
N LYS A 151 8.02 19.57 -3.33
CA LYS A 151 8.10 20.99 -3.73
C LYS A 151 9.26 21.74 -3.05
N ALA A 152 9.83 21.18 -1.99
CA ALA A 152 10.94 21.78 -1.25
C ALA A 152 12.32 21.39 -1.79
N LEU A 153 12.44 20.31 -2.57
CA LEU A 153 13.71 19.88 -3.19
C LEU A 153 13.88 20.34 -4.65
N SER A 154 12.93 21.10 -5.21
CA SER A 154 13.08 21.79 -6.51
C SER A 154 13.42 23.28 -6.36
N ARG A 155 13.82 23.73 -5.15
CA ARG A 155 14.20 25.12 -4.89
C ARG A 155 15.59 25.24 -4.23
N SER A 156 16.53 24.48 -4.76
CA SER A 156 17.96 24.76 -4.78
C SER A 156 18.31 24.72 -6.28
N GLU A 157 18.95 25.67 -6.96
CA GLU A 157 19.98 26.63 -6.58
C GLU A 157 19.91 27.79 -7.61
N SER A 158 19.95 29.03 -7.15
CA SER A 158 20.51 30.14 -7.95
C SER A 158 21.25 31.03 -6.96
N PHE A 159 22.48 30.58 -6.67
CA PHE A 159 23.48 31.31 -5.92
C PHE A 159 24.25 32.14 -6.94
N ASP A 160 23.75 33.35 -7.21
CA ASP A 160 24.51 34.37 -7.93
C ASP A 160 24.85 35.48 -6.93
N ASP A 161 26.02 35.33 -6.31
CA ASP A 161 26.75 36.45 -5.74
C ASP A 161 27.22 37.33 -6.91
N ALA A 162 26.67 38.54 -7.01
CA ALA A 162 27.27 39.60 -7.82
C ALA A 162 26.98 40.95 -7.17
N ASP A 163 27.96 41.43 -6.43
CA ASP A 163 28.13 42.81 -6.05
C ASP A 163 28.12 43.69 -7.32
N GLY A 164 27.27 44.71 -7.37
CA GLY A 164 27.21 45.57 -8.55
C GLY A 164 26.27 46.74 -8.39
N GLU A 165 26.82 47.87 -7.97
CA GLU A 165 26.16 49.16 -7.88
C GLU A 165 25.43 49.58 -9.17
N GLY A 166 24.25 50.18 -8.99
CA GLY A 166 23.78 51.32 -9.76
C GLY A 166 23.52 51.14 -11.26
N ARG A 167 22.23 51.05 -11.64
CA ARG A 167 21.68 51.87 -12.73
C ARG A 167 20.16 51.75 -12.83
N SER A 168 19.53 52.93 -12.76
CA SER A 168 18.18 53.25 -13.19
C SER A 168 18.03 52.97 -14.70
N ASN A 169 16.95 52.29 -15.09
CA ASN A 169 16.15 52.59 -16.30
C ASN A 169 14.96 51.62 -16.40
N VAL A 170 13.73 52.12 -16.37
CA VAL A 170 12.87 52.47 -17.53
C VAL A 170 11.88 51.34 -17.86
N PHE A 171 10.63 51.61 -17.48
CA PHE A 171 9.38 51.34 -18.20
C PHE A 171 9.41 50.29 -19.33
N GLY A 172 8.60 49.25 -19.15
CA GLY A 172 8.16 48.37 -20.23
C GLY A 172 7.10 47.39 -19.74
N GLN A 173 5.84 47.81 -19.68
CA GLN A 173 4.72 46.87 -19.60
C GLN A 173 4.57 46.16 -20.94
N PRO A 174 4.27 44.86 -20.94
CA PRO A 174 3.40 44.30 -21.96
C PRO A 174 2.06 43.88 -21.34
N SER A 175 1.03 44.54 -21.85
CA SER A 175 -0.36 44.13 -21.78
C SER A 175 -0.53 42.78 -22.48
N VAL A 176 -1.05 41.77 -21.78
CA VAL A 176 -1.49 40.52 -22.42
C VAL A 176 -2.94 40.26 -22.03
N GLN A 177 -3.72 40.11 -23.08
CA GLN A 177 -5.17 40.11 -23.13
C GLN A 177 -5.76 38.86 -22.50
N MET A 178 -6.84 39.05 -21.74
CA MET A 178 -7.75 37.98 -21.35
C MET A 178 -8.67 37.64 -22.54
N THR A 179 -8.62 36.39 -23.00
CA THR A 179 -9.63 35.75 -23.86
C THR A 179 -9.86 34.36 -23.26
N SER A 180 -10.99 34.15 -22.59
CA SER A 180 -12.30 33.71 -23.11
C SER A 180 -12.47 32.19 -23.04
N SER A 181 -13.45 31.79 -22.22
CA SER A 181 -14.38 30.67 -22.43
C SER A 181 -13.78 29.29 -22.72
N SER A 182 -13.59 28.50 -21.66
CA SER A 182 -13.57 27.04 -21.76
C SER A 182 -14.95 26.49 -21.41
N MET A 183 -15.63 25.99 -22.45
CA MET A 183 -16.88 25.24 -22.35
C MET A 183 -16.60 23.89 -21.71
N VAL A 184 -17.23 23.63 -20.56
CA VAL A 184 -17.27 22.30 -19.94
C VAL A 184 -18.24 21.43 -20.74
N PRO A 185 -17.81 20.31 -21.34
CA PRO A 185 -18.75 19.35 -21.90
C PRO A 185 -19.52 18.66 -20.77
N LYS A 186 -20.84 18.82 -20.79
CA LYS A 186 -21.80 18.15 -19.92
C LYS A 186 -21.80 16.65 -20.28
N LEU A 187 -21.01 15.84 -19.56
CA LEU A 187 -21.12 14.39 -19.64
C LEU A 187 -22.52 13.98 -19.19
N ALA A 188 -23.29 13.39 -20.10
CA ALA A 188 -24.55 12.75 -19.80
C ALA A 188 -24.27 11.49 -18.97
N SER A 189 -24.85 11.40 -17.78
CA SER A 189 -24.86 10.18 -16.98
C SER A 189 -25.61 9.07 -17.74
N PRO A 190 -25.08 7.84 -17.82
CA PRO A 190 -25.86 6.72 -18.33
C PRO A 190 -26.97 6.37 -17.33
N THR A 191 -28.21 6.44 -17.80
CA THR A 191 -29.37 5.85 -17.13
C THR A 191 -29.21 4.33 -17.18
N ILE A 192 -28.85 3.72 -16.06
CA ILE A 192 -28.88 2.26 -15.90
C ILE A 192 -30.33 1.87 -15.62
N GLU A 193 -31.00 1.29 -16.62
CA GLU A 193 -32.27 0.61 -16.43
C GLU A 193 -32.08 -0.57 -15.48
N GLN A 194 -32.68 -0.48 -14.29
CA GLN A 194 -32.82 -1.61 -13.38
C GLN A 194 -33.95 -2.51 -13.90
N GLY A 195 -33.60 -3.46 -14.77
CA GLY A 195 -34.53 -4.43 -15.33
C GLY A 195 -34.08 -5.88 -15.09
N LYS A 196 -34.78 -6.55 -14.17
CA LYS A 196 -34.98 -8.01 -14.10
C LYS A 196 -33.74 -8.91 -13.99
N ILE A 197 -33.44 -9.34 -12.77
CA ILE A 197 -33.02 -10.73 -12.54
C ILE A 197 -33.89 -11.28 -11.41
N LYS A 198 -34.97 -11.97 -11.80
CA LYS A 198 -35.73 -12.88 -10.96
C LYS A 198 -35.38 -14.31 -11.38
N GLU A 199 -35.35 -15.19 -10.40
CA GLU A 199 -35.54 -16.64 -10.49
C GLU A 199 -34.45 -17.47 -11.19
N ALA A 200 -33.58 -18.05 -10.38
CA ALA A 200 -33.13 -19.43 -10.54
C ALA A 200 -32.70 -19.99 -9.18
N ALA A 201 -33.69 -20.28 -8.32
CA ALA A 201 -33.49 -21.05 -7.09
C ALA A 201 -34.57 -22.12 -7.04
N ALA A 202 -34.34 -23.25 -7.72
CA ALA A 202 -35.05 -24.50 -7.50
C ALA A 202 -34.29 -25.64 -8.17
N GLN A 203 -34.26 -26.79 -7.48
CA GLN A 203 -33.88 -28.13 -7.96
C GLN A 203 -32.41 -28.55 -7.75
N ALA A 204 -32.14 -29.01 -6.52
CA ALA A 204 -31.35 -30.21 -6.29
C ALA A 204 -31.81 -30.84 -4.96
N ASP A 205 -33.01 -31.42 -4.99
CA ASP A 205 -33.50 -32.37 -4.00
C ASP A 205 -34.07 -33.56 -4.80
N LEU A 206 -33.98 -34.76 -4.22
CA LEU A 206 -34.32 -36.09 -4.73
C LEU A 206 -33.21 -36.87 -5.43
N GLY A 207 -32.63 -37.80 -4.66
CA GLY A 207 -31.80 -38.90 -5.13
C GLY A 207 -31.52 -39.89 -4.00
N ALA A 208 -32.58 -40.48 -3.46
CA ALA A 208 -32.53 -41.65 -2.58
C ALA A 208 -32.77 -42.94 -3.39
N GLU A 209 -32.18 -44.03 -2.90
CA GLU A 209 -32.48 -45.46 -3.16
C GLU A 209 -31.93 -46.07 -4.46
N ASP A 210 -30.88 -46.90 -4.37
CA ASP A 210 -30.94 -48.35 -4.08
C ASP A 210 -29.63 -48.83 -3.41
#